data_AF-A0A2H2Z2U3-F1
#
_entry.id   AF-A0A2H2Z2U3-F1
#
_cell.length_a   1.000
_cell.length_b   1.000
_cell.length_c   1.000
_cell.angle_alpha   90.00
_cell.angle_beta   90.00
_cell.angle_gamma   90.00
#
_symmetry.space_group_name_H-M   'P 1'
#
loop_
_entity.id
_entity.type
_entity.pdbx_description
1 polymer ?
#
loop_
_entity_poly.entity_id
_entity_poly.type
_entity_poly.pdbx_seq_one_letter_code
_entity_poly.pdbx_strand_id
1 'polypeptide(L)'
;MTRTATEAILTAPILPQASRQGINALAAAQLLVDIAPYPGMDEGDLIELFWNNCFAASRRVSAGKVGAPTHLRVPQSFVLDGLAQVRYQVMRIGHGPSRSAVTTVRVKTNFPGGQPMALYSDENQNLAPVGLPETIRRYGVNERQARRGIPLTIEPYLNMSSGDAITLRWGDVRLDLPRIQAKTVGLPVQVWVPSAVIVEGGDDSRIEVTYCILDRVGNNSRWAPARMLRVAACTTPHTAKTALTYQPRPLGSPCEPG
;
A
#
# COMPACT_ATOMS: atom_id res chain seq x y z
N MET A 1 -1.53 -56.35 -7.67
CA MET A 1 -2.02 -55.44 -6.63
C MET A 1 -1.57 -54.03 -6.98
N THR A 2 -2.42 -53.27 -7.66
CA THR A 2 -2.17 -51.86 -8.00
C THR A 2 -2.41 -51.02 -6.75
N ARG A 3 -1.35 -50.66 -6.05
CA ARG A 3 -1.41 -49.73 -4.92
C ARG A 3 -1.68 -48.34 -5.50
N THR A 4 -2.93 -47.91 -5.50
CA THR A 4 -3.31 -46.50 -5.70
C THR A 4 -2.65 -45.70 -4.60
N ALA A 5 -1.44 -45.21 -4.86
CA ALA A 5 -0.78 -44.26 -3.99
C ALA A 5 -1.59 -42.95 -4.06
N THR A 6 -2.34 -42.66 -3.01
CA THR A 6 -2.95 -41.36 -2.79
C THR A 6 -1.82 -40.33 -2.83
N GLU A 7 -1.80 -39.48 -3.87
CA GLU A 7 -0.83 -38.39 -4.00
C GLU A 7 -0.95 -37.53 -2.73
N ALA A 8 0.07 -37.58 -1.86
CA ALA A 8 0.09 -36.75 -0.67
C ALA A 8 0.28 -35.31 -1.13
N ILE A 9 -0.82 -34.54 -1.17
CA ILE A 9 -0.80 -33.14 -1.57
C ILE A 9 0.03 -32.37 -0.54
N LEU A 10 1.20 -31.89 -0.96
CA LEU A 10 2.06 -31.10 -0.09
C LEU A 10 1.38 -29.76 0.20
N THR A 11 1.55 -29.26 1.42
CA THR A 11 0.95 -27.99 1.87
C THR A 11 1.42 -26.82 1.01
N ALA A 12 0.58 -25.79 0.88
CA ALA A 12 0.97 -24.59 0.13
C ALA A 12 2.15 -23.87 0.81
N PRO A 13 3.07 -23.26 0.03
CA PRO A 13 4.14 -22.44 0.59
C PRO A 13 3.59 -21.16 1.24
N ILE A 14 4.25 -20.69 2.30
CA ILE A 14 3.85 -19.48 3.03
C ILE A 14 4.82 -18.33 2.69
N LEU A 15 4.29 -17.13 2.49
CA LEU A 15 5.09 -15.92 2.29
C LEU A 15 4.95 -15.01 3.52
N PRO A 16 5.84 -15.10 4.52
CA PRO A 16 5.68 -14.36 5.78
C PRO A 16 5.71 -12.84 5.60
N GLN A 17 6.34 -12.35 4.53
CA GLN A 17 6.43 -10.93 4.20
C GLN A 17 5.22 -10.39 3.42
N ALA A 18 4.26 -11.26 3.06
CA ALA A 18 3.01 -10.80 2.49
C ALA A 18 2.19 -10.08 3.56
N SER A 19 1.95 -8.79 3.33
CA SER A 19 0.89 -8.08 4.03
C SER A 19 -0.46 -8.75 3.74
N ARG A 20 -1.50 -8.44 4.53
CA ARG A 20 -2.86 -8.98 4.32
C ARG A 20 -3.38 -8.86 2.88
N GLN A 21 -2.83 -7.95 2.07
CA GLN A 21 -3.26 -7.71 0.70
C GLN A 21 -2.19 -7.95 -0.38
N GLY A 22 -0.96 -8.35 -0.01
CA GLY A 22 0.09 -8.68 -0.99
C GLY A 22 1.53 -8.35 -0.60
N ILE A 23 2.43 -8.50 -1.59
CA ILE A 23 3.86 -8.19 -1.52
C ILE A 23 4.10 -6.75 -2.01
N ASN A 24 4.75 -5.95 -1.17
CA ASN A 24 5.19 -4.60 -1.49
C ASN A 24 6.64 -4.56 -1.99
N ALA A 25 7.11 -3.38 -2.41
CA ALA A 25 8.45 -3.22 -2.97
C ALA A 25 9.56 -3.65 -2.01
N LEU A 26 9.42 -3.34 -0.71
CA LEU A 26 10.40 -3.70 0.32
C LEU A 26 10.47 -5.21 0.51
N ALA A 27 9.31 -5.88 0.61
CA ALA A 27 9.22 -7.33 0.72
C ALA A 27 9.77 -8.02 -0.54
N ALA A 28 9.54 -7.48 -1.73
CA ALA A 28 10.03 -8.02 -2.99
C ALA A 28 11.57 -8.08 -3.08
N ALA A 29 12.28 -7.12 -2.46
CA ALA A 29 13.75 -7.08 -2.47
C ALA A 29 14.40 -8.25 -1.70
N GLN A 30 13.70 -8.79 -0.70
CA GLN A 30 14.21 -9.84 0.19
C GLN A 30 13.19 -10.96 0.39
N LEU A 31 12.45 -11.31 -0.67
CA LEU A 31 11.32 -12.23 -0.56
C LEU A 31 11.74 -13.64 -0.17
N LEU A 32 11.18 -14.14 0.92
CA LEU A 32 11.35 -15.47 1.48
C LEU A 32 10.05 -16.27 1.34
N VAL A 33 10.22 -17.55 1.05
CA VAL A 33 9.16 -18.54 0.99
C VAL A 33 9.45 -19.62 2.01
N ASP A 34 8.49 -19.85 2.88
CA ASP A 34 8.53 -20.84 3.94
C ASP A 34 7.77 -22.09 3.51
N ILE A 35 8.47 -23.22 3.57
CA ILE A 35 7.94 -24.53 3.26
C ILE A 35 7.92 -25.32 4.56
N ALA A 36 6.71 -25.69 5.01
CA ALA A 36 6.54 -26.51 6.20
C ALA A 36 7.18 -27.90 6.00
N PRO A 37 7.63 -28.56 7.10
CA PRO A 37 8.02 -29.96 7.03
C PRO A 37 6.87 -30.79 6.47
N TYR A 38 7.19 -31.74 5.58
CA TYR A 38 6.19 -32.57 4.93
C TYR A 38 6.28 -34.03 5.39
N PRO A 39 5.18 -34.81 5.27
CA PRO A 39 5.20 -36.22 5.60
C PRO A 39 6.23 -37.01 4.78
N GLY A 40 7.09 -37.76 5.46
CA GLY A 40 8.17 -38.53 4.84
C GLY A 40 9.30 -37.66 4.28
N MET A 41 9.54 -36.49 4.88
CA MET A 41 10.75 -35.70 4.62
C MET A 41 11.98 -36.47 5.07
N ASP A 42 12.96 -36.60 4.17
CA ASP A 42 14.17 -37.35 4.43
C ASP A 42 15.42 -36.60 3.96
N GLU A 43 16.58 -37.02 4.47
CA GLU A 43 17.85 -36.50 3.99
C GLU A 43 18.03 -36.80 2.49
N GLY A 44 18.50 -35.79 1.78
CA GLY A 44 18.79 -35.91 0.36
C GLY A 44 17.62 -35.52 -0.55
N ASP A 45 16.41 -35.35 -0.02
CA ASP A 45 15.26 -34.81 -0.77
C ASP A 45 15.61 -33.45 -1.37
N LEU A 46 15.25 -33.22 -2.64
CA LEU A 46 15.44 -31.95 -3.32
C LEU A 46 14.11 -31.19 -3.40
N ILE A 47 14.09 -30.01 -2.81
CA ILE A 47 12.95 -29.08 -2.86
C ILE A 47 13.24 -28.04 -3.94
N GLU A 48 12.33 -27.89 -4.89
CA GLU A 48 12.40 -26.90 -5.96
C GLU A 48 11.23 -25.93 -5.87
N LEU A 49 11.52 -24.63 -5.81
CA LEU A 49 10.56 -23.55 -5.75
C LEU A 49 10.32 -22.97 -7.14
N PHE A 50 9.05 -22.78 -7.46
CA PHE A 50 8.59 -22.17 -8.69
C PHE A 50 7.80 -20.90 -8.40
N TRP A 51 8.15 -19.84 -9.14
CA TRP A 51 7.44 -18.56 -9.15
C TRP A 51 6.88 -18.35 -10.57
N ASN A 52 5.56 -18.26 -10.71
CA ASN A 52 4.87 -18.19 -12.02
C ASN A 52 5.34 -19.29 -13.00
N ASN A 53 5.51 -20.52 -12.50
CA ASN A 53 6.05 -21.67 -13.23
C ASN A 53 7.52 -21.58 -13.67
N CYS A 54 8.24 -20.51 -13.33
CA CYS A 54 9.67 -20.41 -13.53
C CYS A 54 10.40 -20.93 -12.29
N PHE A 55 11.47 -21.71 -12.50
CA PHE A 55 12.34 -22.16 -11.42
C PHE A 55 13.01 -20.95 -10.75
N ALA A 56 12.80 -20.79 -9.45
CA ALA A 56 13.28 -19.63 -8.68
C ALA A 56 14.44 -19.98 -7.74
N ALA A 57 14.35 -21.13 -7.06
CA ALA A 57 15.37 -21.59 -6.12
C ALA A 57 15.20 -23.08 -5.84
N SER A 58 16.25 -23.71 -5.31
CA SER A 58 16.15 -25.07 -4.77
C SER A 58 16.98 -25.22 -3.50
N ARG A 59 16.66 -26.27 -2.73
CA ARG A 59 17.46 -26.71 -1.59
C ARG A 59 17.35 -28.21 -1.41
N ARG A 60 18.49 -28.84 -1.15
CA ARG A 60 18.56 -30.23 -0.70
C ARG A 60 18.41 -30.28 0.82
N VAL A 61 17.59 -31.21 1.31
CA VAL A 61 17.43 -31.49 2.75
C VAL A 61 18.69 -32.19 3.26
N SER A 62 19.28 -31.69 4.34
CA SER A 62 20.39 -32.32 5.05
C SER A 62 19.90 -33.03 6.31
N ALA A 63 20.66 -34.02 6.82
CA ALA A 63 20.29 -34.80 8.01
C ALA A 63 19.76 -33.94 9.18
N GLY A 64 20.47 -32.86 9.51
CA GLY A 64 20.11 -31.97 10.63
C GLY A 64 18.93 -31.03 10.37
N LYS A 65 18.29 -31.10 9.20
CA LYS A 65 17.13 -30.28 8.82
C LYS A 65 15.88 -31.10 8.51
N VAL A 66 15.94 -32.43 8.67
CA VAL A 66 14.76 -33.29 8.60
C VAL A 66 13.76 -32.89 9.69
N GLY A 67 12.50 -32.71 9.31
CA GLY A 67 11.45 -32.25 10.23
C GLY A 67 11.43 -30.75 10.53
N ALA A 68 12.35 -29.96 9.95
CA ALA A 68 12.40 -28.51 10.11
C ALA A 68 11.87 -27.78 8.86
N PRO A 69 11.30 -26.56 9.01
CA PRO A 69 10.85 -25.77 7.86
C PRO A 69 12.03 -25.38 6.97
N THR A 70 11.76 -25.30 5.66
CA THR A 70 12.73 -24.89 4.65
C THR A 70 12.41 -23.49 4.14
N HIS A 71 13.40 -22.60 4.20
CA HIS A 71 13.29 -21.22 3.72
C HIS A 71 14.04 -21.06 2.40
N LEU A 72 13.35 -20.59 1.36
CA LEU A 72 13.91 -20.32 0.04
C LEU A 72 13.71 -18.86 -0.33
N ARG A 73 14.76 -18.22 -0.86
CA ARG A 73 14.69 -16.84 -1.33
C ARG A 73 14.26 -16.80 -2.79
N VAL A 74 13.29 -15.95 -3.12
CA VAL A 74 12.93 -15.65 -4.50
C VAL A 74 13.79 -14.47 -4.97
N PRO A 75 14.50 -14.58 -6.11
CA PRO A 75 15.25 -13.46 -6.66
C PRO A 75 14.30 -12.30 -7.00
N GLN A 76 14.69 -11.07 -6.66
CA GLN A 76 13.85 -9.87 -6.88
C GLN A 76 13.42 -9.71 -8.34
N SER A 77 14.25 -10.13 -9.30
CA SER A 77 13.94 -10.05 -10.74
C SER A 77 12.71 -10.87 -11.16
N PHE A 78 12.28 -11.85 -10.37
CA PHE A 78 11.08 -12.64 -10.62
C PHE A 78 9.81 -11.96 -10.07
N VAL A 79 9.96 -11.08 -9.09
CA VAL A 79 8.85 -10.48 -8.33
C VAL A 79 8.31 -9.25 -9.07
N LEU A 80 7.58 -9.51 -10.15
CA LEU A 80 6.96 -8.49 -10.99
C LEU A 80 5.53 -8.18 -10.53
N ASP A 81 5.07 -6.96 -10.81
CA ASP A 81 3.72 -6.50 -10.51
C ASP A 81 2.64 -7.38 -11.15
N GLY A 82 1.60 -7.70 -10.38
CA GLY A 82 0.49 -8.53 -10.83
C GLY A 82 0.09 -9.59 -9.83
N LEU A 83 -0.65 -10.59 -10.31
CA LEU A 83 -0.91 -11.81 -9.53
C LEU A 83 0.24 -12.78 -9.76
N ALA A 84 0.82 -13.28 -8.67
CA ALA A 84 1.88 -14.27 -8.70
C ALA A 84 1.40 -15.58 -8.08
N GLN A 85 1.83 -16.68 -8.67
CA GLN A 85 1.59 -18.04 -8.19
C GLN A 85 2.89 -18.66 -7.72
N VAL A 86 2.87 -19.17 -6.49
CA VAL A 86 4.03 -19.77 -5.84
C VAL A 86 3.71 -21.22 -5.51
N ARG A 87 4.58 -22.13 -5.92
CA ARG A 87 4.45 -23.55 -5.62
C ARG A 87 5.83 -24.17 -5.52
N TYR A 88 5.92 -25.31 -4.84
CA TYR A 88 7.14 -26.10 -4.83
C TYR A 88 6.85 -27.54 -5.25
N GLN A 89 7.90 -28.26 -5.59
CA GLN A 89 7.86 -29.71 -5.71
C GLN A 89 9.03 -30.34 -4.96
N VAL A 90 8.84 -31.58 -4.56
CA VAL A 90 9.85 -32.39 -3.88
C VAL A 90 10.20 -33.58 -4.76
N MET A 91 11.49 -33.73 -5.01
CA MET A 91 12.08 -34.90 -5.67
C MET A 91 12.66 -35.79 -4.58
N ARG A 92 12.02 -36.95 -4.36
CA ARG A 92 12.48 -37.95 -3.39
C ARG A 92 13.17 -39.10 -4.11
N ILE A 93 14.17 -39.69 -3.46
CA ILE A 93 14.90 -40.83 -4.03
C ILE A 93 13.92 -42.00 -4.22
N GLY A 94 13.85 -42.54 -5.44
CA GLY A 94 12.99 -43.69 -5.75
C GLY A 94 11.49 -43.37 -5.93
N HIS A 95 11.09 -42.10 -5.89
CA HIS A 95 9.71 -41.67 -6.13
C HIS A 95 9.61 -40.61 -7.24
N GLY A 96 8.41 -40.45 -7.80
CA GLY A 96 8.12 -39.36 -8.72
C GLY A 96 8.05 -37.99 -8.01
N PRO A 97 8.11 -36.88 -8.78
CA PRO A 97 7.94 -35.53 -8.25
C PRO A 97 6.59 -35.40 -7.52
N SER A 98 6.62 -34.90 -6.29
CA SER A 98 5.42 -34.57 -5.52
C SER A 98 5.22 -33.05 -5.49
N ARG A 99 4.05 -32.55 -5.90
CA ARG A 99 3.77 -31.10 -6.02
C ARG A 99 2.98 -30.57 -4.83
N SER A 100 3.23 -29.31 -4.50
CA SER A 100 2.44 -28.58 -3.50
C SER A 100 1.17 -27.98 -4.06
N ALA A 101 0.24 -27.65 -3.16
CA ALA A 101 -0.78 -26.65 -3.43
C ALA A 101 -0.13 -25.31 -3.83
N VAL A 102 -0.88 -24.49 -4.56
CA VAL A 102 -0.42 -23.19 -5.07
C VAL A 102 -0.84 -22.07 -4.11
N THR A 103 0.08 -21.19 -3.76
CA THR A 103 -0.20 -19.94 -3.07
C THR A 103 -0.27 -18.81 -4.08
N THR A 104 -1.40 -18.10 -4.13
CA THR A 104 -1.58 -16.93 -4.98
C THR A 104 -1.41 -15.67 -4.15
N VAL A 105 -0.56 -14.74 -4.60
CA VAL A 105 -0.31 -13.47 -3.93
C VAL A 105 -0.34 -12.32 -4.94
N ARG A 106 -0.83 -11.15 -4.52
CA ARG A 106 -0.74 -9.93 -5.33
C ARG A 106 0.58 -9.24 -5.05
N VAL A 107 1.28 -8.84 -6.11
CA VAL A 107 2.54 -8.12 -6.04
C VAL A 107 2.32 -6.72 -6.59
N LYS A 108 2.78 -5.72 -5.84
CA LYS A 108 2.87 -4.34 -6.31
C LYS A 108 4.16 -3.72 -5.77
N THR A 109 5.12 -3.54 -6.65
CA THR A 109 6.45 -2.96 -6.39
C THR A 109 6.52 -1.50 -6.80
N ASN A 110 5.60 -1.05 -7.66
CA ASN A 110 5.51 0.34 -8.08
C ASN A 110 4.84 1.21 -7.00
N PHE A 111 5.58 2.21 -6.52
CA PHE A 111 5.11 3.15 -5.50
C PHE A 111 4.03 4.10 -6.04
N PRO A 112 3.03 4.47 -5.22
CA PRO A 112 2.11 5.56 -5.56
C PRO A 112 2.90 6.86 -5.71
N GLY A 113 2.72 7.55 -6.85
CA GLY A 113 3.53 8.71 -7.21
C GLY A 113 4.91 8.36 -7.72
N GLY A 114 5.21 7.11 -8.08
CA GLY A 114 6.53 6.71 -8.60
C GLY A 114 7.61 6.61 -7.52
N GLN A 115 8.81 6.19 -7.92
CA GLN A 115 9.94 5.96 -7.01
C GLN A 115 10.42 7.32 -6.44
N PRO A 116 10.40 7.52 -5.11
CA PRO A 116 10.96 8.72 -4.51
C PRO A 116 12.47 8.80 -4.80
N MET A 117 12.96 9.97 -5.18
CA MET A 117 14.39 10.16 -5.38
C MET A 117 15.12 10.08 -4.04
N ALA A 118 16.22 9.32 -3.97
CA ALA A 118 16.96 9.10 -2.73
C ALA A 118 17.51 10.39 -2.08
N LEU A 119 17.62 11.48 -2.84
CA LEU A 119 18.12 12.78 -2.37
C LEU A 119 17.11 13.55 -1.50
N TYR A 120 15.82 13.23 -1.60
CA TYR A 120 14.75 13.89 -0.84
C TYR A 120 14.05 12.82 0.02
N SER A 121 14.50 12.67 1.27
CA SER A 121 14.12 11.50 2.09
C SER A 121 12.63 11.43 2.43
N ASP A 122 11.96 12.59 2.53
CA ASP A 122 10.58 12.68 3.01
C ASP A 122 9.58 13.28 2.00
N GLU A 123 10.07 13.84 0.88
CA GLU A 123 9.24 14.47 -0.14
C GLU A 123 9.38 13.80 -1.51
N ASN A 124 8.25 13.49 -2.14
CA ASN A 124 8.19 12.89 -3.47
C ASN A 124 7.80 13.94 -4.52
N GLN A 125 8.81 14.46 -5.23
CA GLN A 125 8.66 15.47 -6.28
C GLN A 125 7.83 15.04 -7.49
N ASN A 126 7.55 13.74 -7.64
CA ASN A 126 6.70 13.23 -8.71
C ASN A 126 5.20 13.45 -8.42
N LEU A 127 4.84 13.78 -7.18
CA LEU A 127 3.48 14.13 -6.79
C LEU A 127 3.22 15.61 -7.01
N ALA A 128 2.04 15.94 -7.53
CA ALA A 128 1.61 17.33 -7.60
C ALA A 128 1.29 17.86 -6.18
N PRO A 129 1.69 19.10 -5.83
CA PRO A 129 1.19 19.77 -4.63
C PRO A 129 -0.33 19.89 -4.67
N VAL A 130 -0.96 19.98 -3.49
CA VAL A 130 -2.43 20.14 -3.39
C VAL A 130 -2.95 21.28 -4.28
N GLY A 131 -4.00 21.05 -5.04
CA GLY A 131 -4.70 22.06 -5.83
C GLY A 131 -5.65 22.86 -4.96
N LEU A 132 -5.57 24.19 -5.03
CA LEU A 132 -6.45 25.10 -4.29
C LEU A 132 -6.94 26.22 -5.22
N PRO A 133 -8.15 26.77 -4.99
CA PRO A 133 -8.64 27.94 -5.71
C PRO A 133 -7.62 29.08 -5.71
N GLU A 134 -7.51 29.80 -6.83
CA GLU A 134 -6.53 30.90 -6.97
C GLU A 134 -6.71 31.97 -5.90
N THR A 135 -7.95 32.26 -5.50
CA THR A 135 -8.27 33.21 -4.44
C THR A 135 -7.63 32.81 -3.10
N ILE A 136 -7.69 31.53 -2.74
CA ILE A 136 -7.08 31.00 -1.51
C ILE A 136 -5.56 31.00 -1.64
N ARG A 137 -5.02 30.64 -2.81
CA ARG A 137 -3.57 30.66 -3.05
C ARG A 137 -2.97 32.06 -2.93
N ARG A 138 -3.69 33.08 -3.40
CA ARG A 138 -3.20 34.47 -3.43
C ARG A 138 -3.44 35.21 -2.12
N TYR A 139 -4.61 35.04 -1.51
CA TYR A 139 -5.03 35.87 -0.37
C TYR A 139 -5.05 35.12 0.97
N GLY A 140 -4.87 33.80 0.95
CA GLY A 140 -5.02 32.94 2.11
C GLY A 140 -6.47 32.54 2.37
N VAL A 141 -6.68 31.79 3.44
CA VAL A 141 -8.00 31.41 3.94
C VAL A 141 -8.48 32.46 4.92
N ASN A 142 -9.62 33.10 4.63
CA ASN A 142 -10.27 34.03 5.55
C ASN A 142 -11.20 33.30 6.53
N GLU A 143 -11.68 34.01 7.55
CA GLU A 143 -12.53 33.44 8.60
C GLU A 143 -13.81 32.78 8.06
N ARG A 144 -14.46 33.41 7.07
CA ARG A 144 -15.68 32.86 6.45
C ARG A 144 -15.39 31.53 5.74
N GLN A 145 -14.25 31.43 5.06
CA GLN A 145 -13.79 30.20 4.42
C GLN A 145 -13.38 29.15 5.45
N ALA A 146 -12.69 29.54 6.52
CA ALA A 146 -12.33 28.65 7.61
C ALA A 146 -13.57 28.04 8.27
N ARG A 147 -14.63 28.82 8.49
CA ARG A 147 -15.91 28.35 9.05
C ARG A 147 -16.71 27.46 8.10
N ARG A 148 -16.63 27.69 6.78
CA ARG A 148 -17.38 26.93 5.77
C ARG A 148 -16.65 25.65 5.29
N GLY A 149 -15.34 25.62 5.42
CA GLY A 149 -14.48 24.67 4.71
C GLY A 149 -14.13 25.16 3.32
N ILE A 150 -13.12 24.54 2.71
CA ILE A 150 -12.60 24.92 1.40
C ILE A 150 -12.46 23.71 0.46
N PRO A 151 -12.62 23.90 -0.85
CA PRO A 151 -12.31 22.84 -1.82
C PRO A 151 -10.80 22.69 -1.98
N LEU A 152 -10.35 21.44 -2.07
CA LEU A 152 -8.98 21.02 -2.32
C LEU A 152 -8.99 19.89 -3.36
N THR A 153 -8.07 19.94 -4.31
CA THR A 153 -7.90 18.93 -5.35
C THR A 153 -6.58 18.19 -5.14
N ILE A 154 -6.56 16.88 -5.31
CA ILE A 154 -5.32 16.10 -5.50
C ILE A 154 -5.35 15.58 -6.93
N GLU A 155 -4.33 15.94 -7.72
CA GLU A 155 -4.24 15.49 -9.11
C GLU A 155 -4.01 13.98 -9.21
N PRO A 156 -4.44 13.33 -10.31
CA PRO A 156 -4.08 11.95 -10.59
C PRO A 156 -2.56 11.76 -10.51
N TYR A 157 -2.13 10.67 -9.89
CA TYR A 157 -0.72 10.36 -9.70
C TYR A 157 -0.32 9.05 -10.37
N LEU A 158 0.98 8.90 -10.64
CA LEU A 158 1.52 7.67 -11.22
C LEU A 158 1.25 6.47 -10.31
N ASN A 159 0.88 5.32 -10.89
CA ASN A 159 0.52 4.09 -10.16
C ASN A 159 -0.68 4.24 -9.21
N MET A 160 -1.55 5.22 -9.46
CA MET A 160 -2.84 5.35 -8.77
C MET A 160 -3.64 4.06 -8.93
N SER A 161 -4.08 3.51 -7.81
CA SER A 161 -4.80 2.24 -7.78
C SER A 161 -5.97 2.29 -6.82
N SER A 162 -7.00 1.49 -7.10
CA SER A 162 -8.10 1.39 -6.16
C SER A 162 -7.58 0.89 -4.81
N GLY A 163 -8.17 1.38 -3.72
CA GLY A 163 -7.86 1.07 -2.33
C GLY A 163 -6.64 1.78 -1.78
N ASP A 164 -5.96 2.61 -2.58
CA ASP A 164 -5.01 3.59 -2.06
C ASP A 164 -5.72 4.45 -1.01
N ALA A 165 -5.08 4.61 0.15
CA ALA A 165 -5.51 5.46 1.24
C ALA A 165 -4.69 6.76 1.22
N ILE A 166 -5.37 7.90 1.29
CA ILE A 166 -4.73 9.21 1.26
C ILE A 166 -4.93 9.87 2.62
N THR A 167 -3.83 10.35 3.19
CA THR A 167 -3.86 11.18 4.41
C THR A 167 -3.45 12.59 4.03
N LEU A 168 -4.38 13.54 4.17
CA LEU A 168 -4.12 14.97 4.04
C LEU A 168 -3.55 15.48 5.37
N ARG A 169 -2.54 16.35 5.29
CA ARG A 169 -1.99 17.09 6.42
C ARG A 169 -2.24 18.58 6.21
N TRP A 170 -2.84 19.22 7.21
CA TRP A 170 -3.10 20.65 7.28
C TRP A 170 -2.44 21.20 8.54
N GLY A 171 -1.27 21.82 8.41
CA GLY A 171 -0.41 22.13 9.55
C GLY A 171 -0.03 20.84 10.29
N ASP A 172 -0.46 20.71 11.54
CA ASP A 172 -0.26 19.51 12.36
C ASP A 172 -1.46 18.55 12.34
N VAL A 173 -2.59 18.95 11.74
CA VAL A 173 -3.83 18.17 11.71
C VAL A 173 -3.78 17.17 10.56
N ARG A 174 -4.19 15.93 10.83
CA ARG A 174 -4.30 14.86 9.82
C ARG A 174 -5.76 14.53 9.55
N LEU A 175 -6.07 14.40 8.26
CA LEU A 175 -7.39 14.04 7.76
C LEU A 175 -7.26 12.85 6.82
N ASP A 176 -7.79 11.70 7.23
CA ASP A 176 -7.85 10.51 6.40
C ASP A 176 -9.01 10.58 5.43
N LEU A 177 -8.69 10.52 4.13
CA LEU A 177 -9.67 10.57 3.05
C LEU A 177 -10.22 9.17 2.74
N PRO A 178 -11.40 9.08 2.10
CA PRO A 178 -11.92 7.81 1.63
C PRO A 178 -10.93 7.15 0.66
N ARG A 179 -10.81 5.82 0.74
CA ARG A 179 -9.94 5.07 -0.16
C ARG A 179 -10.38 5.22 -1.62
N ILE A 180 -9.41 5.25 -2.53
CA ILE A 180 -9.66 5.39 -3.97
C ILE A 180 -10.53 4.24 -4.48
N GLN A 181 -11.64 4.57 -5.14
CA GLN A 181 -12.52 3.57 -5.74
C GLN A 181 -12.05 3.25 -7.16
N ALA A 182 -12.37 2.06 -7.67
CA ALA A 182 -11.97 1.67 -9.02
C ALA A 182 -12.43 2.67 -10.10
N LYS A 183 -13.62 3.26 -9.91
CA LYS A 183 -14.19 4.27 -10.83
C LYS A 183 -13.50 5.63 -10.80
N THR A 184 -12.69 5.92 -9.77
CA THR A 184 -12.01 7.22 -9.60
C THR A 184 -10.50 7.12 -9.85
N VAL A 185 -10.00 5.96 -10.26
CA VAL A 185 -8.59 5.79 -10.66
C VAL A 185 -8.34 6.62 -11.91
N GLY A 186 -7.27 7.42 -11.89
CA GLY A 186 -6.92 8.33 -12.98
C GLY A 186 -7.69 9.65 -13.00
N LEU A 187 -8.58 9.90 -12.03
CA LEU A 187 -9.33 11.14 -11.91
C LEU A 187 -8.86 11.98 -10.71
N PRO A 188 -8.95 13.32 -10.77
CA PRO A 188 -8.61 14.17 -9.64
C PRO A 188 -9.49 13.85 -8.42
N VAL A 189 -8.88 13.78 -7.25
CA VAL A 189 -9.58 13.58 -5.97
C VAL A 189 -10.04 14.94 -5.47
N GLN A 190 -11.36 15.13 -5.46
CA GLN A 190 -12.00 16.35 -4.94
C GLN A 190 -12.30 16.18 -3.46
N VAL A 191 -11.79 17.10 -2.65
CA VAL A 191 -11.89 17.07 -1.18
C VAL A 191 -12.49 18.38 -0.70
N TRP A 192 -13.49 18.31 0.18
CA TRP A 192 -13.98 19.48 0.90
C TRP A 192 -13.36 19.52 2.29
N VAL A 193 -12.27 20.26 2.47
CA VAL A 193 -11.58 20.33 3.76
C VAL A 193 -12.54 20.88 4.82
N PRO A 194 -12.90 20.09 5.86
CA PRO A 194 -13.87 20.52 6.86
C PRO A 194 -13.35 21.70 7.68
N SER A 195 -14.26 22.54 8.17
CA SER A 195 -13.91 23.67 9.03
C SER A 195 -13.15 23.25 10.28
N ALA A 196 -13.50 22.10 10.88
CA ALA A 196 -12.81 21.54 12.04
C ALA A 196 -11.30 21.38 11.78
N VAL A 197 -10.91 20.86 10.61
CA VAL A 197 -9.50 20.68 10.25
C VAL A 197 -8.78 22.03 10.11
N ILE A 198 -9.44 23.01 9.48
CA ILE A 198 -8.85 24.33 9.25
C ILE A 198 -8.67 25.08 10.58
N VAL A 199 -9.69 25.04 11.44
CA VAL A 199 -9.70 25.73 12.74
C VAL A 199 -8.72 25.07 13.71
N GLU A 200 -8.68 23.74 13.77
CA GLU A 200 -7.73 22.99 14.60
C GLU A 200 -6.28 23.22 14.14
N GLY A 201 -6.08 23.40 12.83
CA GLY A 201 -4.78 23.77 12.24
C GLY A 201 -4.28 25.16 12.65
N GLY A 202 -5.13 25.98 13.25
CA GLY A 202 -4.77 27.28 13.80
C GLY A 202 -4.76 28.42 12.78
N ASP A 203 -4.42 29.61 13.30
CA ASP A 203 -4.16 30.83 12.54
C ASP A 203 -2.65 30.98 12.43
N ASP A 204 -2.12 30.87 11.20
CA ASP A 204 -0.72 31.12 10.91
C ASP A 204 -0.58 31.68 9.50
N SER A 205 0.38 32.58 9.35
CA SER A 205 0.89 33.07 8.06
C SER A 205 1.50 31.98 7.16
N ARG A 206 1.90 30.82 7.73
CA ARG A 206 2.64 29.76 7.03
C ARG A 206 2.19 28.34 7.39
N ILE A 207 0.91 28.03 7.20
CA ILE A 207 0.40 26.65 7.31
C ILE A 207 0.87 25.82 6.11
N GLU A 208 1.53 24.69 6.38
CA GLU A 208 1.87 23.68 5.39
C GLU A 208 0.68 22.76 5.09
N VAL A 209 0.31 22.63 3.82
CA VAL A 209 -0.68 21.66 3.37
C VAL A 209 -0.04 20.68 2.40
N THR A 210 -0.08 19.40 2.75
CA THR A 210 0.48 18.30 1.96
C THR A 210 -0.36 17.03 2.13
N TYR A 211 -0.04 15.97 1.42
CA TYR A 211 -0.67 14.66 1.55
C TYR A 211 0.36 13.54 1.32
N CYS A 212 0.06 12.35 1.80
CA CYS A 212 0.76 11.12 1.42
C CYS A 212 -0.24 10.02 1.10
N ILE A 213 0.21 9.01 0.36
CA ILE A 213 -0.58 7.90 -0.12
C ILE A 213 0.04 6.60 0.40
N LEU A 214 -0.81 5.73 0.95
CA LEU A 214 -0.48 4.35 1.30
C LEU A 214 -1.30 3.42 0.40
N ASP A 215 -0.62 2.62 -0.41
CA ASP A 215 -1.33 1.65 -1.26
C ASP A 215 -1.79 0.41 -0.49
N ARG A 216 -2.54 -0.46 -1.18
CA ARG A 216 -3.10 -1.69 -0.60
C ARG A 216 -2.06 -2.64 0.02
N VAL A 217 -0.86 -2.73 -0.57
CA VAL A 217 0.20 -3.64 -0.10
C VAL A 217 1.16 -2.95 0.88
N GLY A 218 0.97 -1.66 1.14
CA GLY A 218 1.72 -0.88 2.11
C GLY A 218 2.90 -0.10 1.53
N ASN A 219 2.97 0.12 0.21
CA ASN A 219 3.93 1.08 -0.34
C ASN A 219 3.48 2.51 0.03
N ASN A 220 4.40 3.30 0.59
CA ASN A 220 4.18 4.68 0.98
C ASN A 220 4.78 5.64 -0.07
N SER A 221 3.99 6.59 -0.56
CA SER A 221 4.44 7.57 -1.57
C SER A 221 5.46 8.58 -1.07
N ARG A 222 5.69 8.68 0.24
CA ARG A 222 6.22 9.86 0.94
C ARG A 222 5.29 11.07 0.81
N TRP A 223 5.64 12.18 1.44
CA TRP A 223 4.82 13.39 1.37
C TRP A 223 4.93 14.03 -0.01
N ALA A 224 3.82 14.56 -0.53
CA ALA A 224 3.84 15.42 -1.70
C ALA A 224 4.52 16.77 -1.35
N PRO A 225 4.98 17.54 -2.35
CA PRO A 225 5.47 18.88 -2.11
C PRO A 225 4.43 19.73 -1.38
N ALA A 226 4.84 20.33 -0.27
CA ALA A 226 3.96 21.10 0.58
C ALA A 226 3.57 22.43 -0.09
N ARG A 227 2.32 22.84 0.11
CA ARG A 227 1.88 24.19 -0.24
C ARG A 227 1.71 25.02 1.02
N MET A 228 2.38 26.17 1.05
CA MET A 228 2.27 27.14 2.13
C MET A 228 1.01 27.99 1.95
N LEU A 229 0.24 28.16 3.01
CA LEU A 229 -0.95 28.99 3.05
C LEU A 229 -0.95 29.89 4.27
N ARG A 230 -1.45 31.11 4.09
CA ARG A 230 -1.85 31.96 5.20
C ARG A 230 -3.30 31.66 5.57
N VAL A 231 -3.56 31.43 6.85
CA VAL A 231 -4.91 31.18 7.38
C VAL A 231 -5.18 32.20 8.47
N ALA A 232 -6.22 33.01 8.30
CA ALA A 232 -6.71 33.94 9.30
C ALA A 232 -8.05 33.41 9.84
N ALA A 233 -8.00 32.62 10.91
CA ALA A 233 -9.17 31.98 11.53
C ALA A 233 -9.26 32.43 12.99
N CYS A 234 -10.40 33.03 13.39
CA CYS A 234 -10.56 33.53 14.76
C CYS A 234 -10.30 32.44 15.82
N THR A 235 -9.58 32.85 16.86
CA THR A 235 -9.05 32.03 17.95
C THR A 235 -10.14 31.31 18.74
N THR A 236 -10.08 29.97 18.79
CA THR A 236 -10.64 29.19 19.90
C THR A 236 -9.61 28.17 20.38
N PRO A 237 -9.51 27.91 21.70
CA PRO A 237 -8.40 27.17 22.28
C PRO A 237 -8.41 25.69 21.87
N HIS A 238 -7.19 25.19 21.68
CA HIS A 238 -6.81 23.87 21.23
C HIS A 238 -7.18 22.76 22.23
N THR A 239 -7.94 21.76 21.81
CA THR A 239 -8.08 20.49 22.56
C THR A 239 -7.99 19.25 21.68
N ALA A 240 -7.09 18.36 22.10
CA ALA A 240 -6.91 16.93 21.84
C ALA A 240 -6.71 16.43 20.39
N LYS A 241 -5.49 15.93 20.17
CA LYS A 241 -4.93 15.34 18.95
C LYS A 241 -5.53 13.95 18.67
N THR A 242 -6.32 13.80 17.62
CA THR A 242 -6.67 12.50 17.02
C THR A 242 -6.87 12.70 15.52
N ALA A 243 -6.41 11.76 14.69
CA ALA A 243 -6.62 11.83 13.25
C ALA A 243 -8.11 11.88 12.94
N LEU A 244 -8.52 12.88 12.15
CA LEU A 244 -9.91 13.06 11.77
C LEU A 244 -10.21 12.17 10.56
N THR A 245 -11.34 11.46 10.60
CA THR A 245 -11.85 10.73 9.44
C THR A 245 -12.73 11.63 8.61
N TYR A 246 -12.48 11.71 7.31
CA TYR A 246 -13.25 12.55 6.40
C TYR A 246 -14.72 12.11 6.30
N GLN A 247 -15.62 13.08 6.45
CA GLN A 247 -17.04 12.94 6.15
C GLN A 247 -17.35 13.80 4.92
N PRO A 248 -17.75 13.21 3.79
CA PRO A 248 -18.14 13.99 2.62
C PRO A 248 -19.32 14.89 2.98
N ARG A 249 -19.31 16.11 2.45
CA ARG A 249 -20.48 16.97 2.53
C ARG A 249 -21.65 16.24 1.86
N PRO A 250 -22.84 16.14 2.50
CA PRO A 250 -24.03 15.69 1.80
C PRO A 250 -24.14 16.52 0.52
N LEU A 251 -24.32 15.86 -0.62
CA LEU A 251 -24.75 16.54 -1.84
C LEU A 251 -26.01 17.31 -1.45
N GLY A 252 -25.98 18.64 -1.60
CA GLY A 252 -27.17 19.43 -1.38
C GLY A 252 -28.29 18.84 -2.22
N SER A 253 -29.39 18.46 -1.57
CA SER A 253 -30.58 17.99 -2.25
C SER A 253 -30.95 18.99 -3.36
N PRO A 254 -31.14 18.55 -4.61
CA PRO A 254 -31.55 19.44 -5.67
C PRO A 254 -33.06 19.70 -5.54
N CYS A 255 -33.48 20.48 -4.56
CA CYS A 255 -34.84 21.01 -4.42
C CYS A 255 -34.87 22.04 -3.27
N GLU A 256 -34.60 23.31 -3.58
CA GLU A 256 -35.38 24.40 -3.00
C GLU A 256 -35.76 25.35 -4.15
N PRO A 257 -37.06 25.54 -4.43
CA PRO A 257 -37.56 26.57 -5.35
C PRO A 257 -37.80 27.89 -4.61
N GLY A 258 -37.47 29.01 -5.26
CA GLY A 258 -37.86 30.38 -4.86
C GLY A 258 -36.72 31.25 -4.40
#